data_AF-A0A2A8BP46-F1
#
_entry.id   AF-A0A2A8BP46-F1
#
_cell.length_a   1.000
_cell.length_b   1.000
_cell.length_c   1.000
_cell.angle_alpha   90.00
_cell.angle_beta   90.00
_cell.angle_gamma   90.00
#
_symmetry.space_group_name_H-M   'P 1'
#
loop_
_entity.id
_entity.type
_entity.pdbx_description
1 polymer ?
#
loop_
_entity_poly.entity_id
_entity_poly.type
_entity_poly.pdbx_seq_one_letter_code
_entity_poly.pdbx_strand_id
1 'polypeptide(L)'
;MYDPHAHHIVLKKRNGKAQKELVKEGKEILKDYDIDSILGLENLVRAPNRVKGQHSIEALRNAVDRLREVRDNGGGRDDLVEKLRDIGDIAQRRIK
;
A
#
# COMPACT_ATOMS: atom_id res chain seq x y z
N MET A 1 -3.75 12.09 21.12
CA MET A 1 -4.92 11.29 20.72
C MET A 1 -4.51 10.44 19.54
N TYR A 2 -4.56 9.12 19.68
CA TYR A 2 -4.32 8.17 18.59
C TYR A 2 -5.53 8.26 17.64
N ASP A 3 -5.31 8.67 16.38
CA ASP A 3 -6.35 8.80 15.34
C ASP A 3 -6.19 7.70 14.28
N PRO A 4 -6.45 6.42 14.63
CA PRO A 4 -6.25 5.30 13.72
C PRO A 4 -7.38 5.24 12.68
N HIS A 5 -7.01 5.25 11.41
CA HIS A 5 -7.92 5.13 10.27
C HIS A 5 -7.60 3.87 9.45
N ALA A 6 -8.60 3.34 8.73
CA ALA A 6 -8.38 2.29 7.74
C ALA A 6 -7.58 2.86 6.56
N HIS A 7 -6.30 2.55 6.52
CA HIS A 7 -5.36 3.03 5.54
C HIS A 7 -5.17 1.98 4.45
N HIS A 8 -5.49 2.33 3.21
CA HIS A 8 -5.12 1.52 2.05
C HIS A 8 -3.61 1.63 1.81
N ILE A 9 -2.90 0.51 1.76
CA ILE A 9 -1.46 0.50 1.41
C ILE A 9 -1.29 0.98 -0.04
N VAL A 10 -1.92 0.30 -0.99
CA VAL A 10 -2.16 0.82 -2.35
C VAL A 10 -3.43 1.65 -2.33
N LEU A 11 -3.26 2.95 -2.57
CA LEU A 11 -4.27 3.97 -2.28
C LEU A 11 -5.53 3.83 -3.16
N LYS A 12 -6.71 4.00 -2.55
CA LYS A 12 -8.00 3.93 -3.24
C LYS A 12 -8.11 4.90 -4.43
N LYS A 13 -7.74 6.17 -4.23
CA LYS A 13 -7.76 7.26 -5.23
C LYS A 13 -6.67 8.28 -4.93
N ARG A 14 -6.13 8.94 -5.97
CA ARG A 14 -5.16 10.04 -5.85
C ARG A 14 -5.30 11.10 -6.94
N ASN A 15 -4.66 12.24 -6.70
CA ASN A 15 -4.70 13.42 -7.56
C ASN A 15 -3.37 13.57 -8.33
N GLY A 16 -3.43 14.13 -9.54
CA GLY A 16 -2.24 14.30 -10.38
C GLY A 16 -1.83 13.03 -11.14
N LYS A 17 -1.20 13.22 -12.30
CA LYS A 17 -0.88 12.14 -13.25
C LYS A 17 0.02 11.07 -12.63
N ALA A 18 1.13 11.48 -12.00
CA ALA A 18 2.11 10.54 -11.44
C ALA A 18 1.53 9.64 -10.33
N GLN A 19 0.68 10.18 -9.45
CA GLN A 19 0.05 9.36 -8.42
C GLN A 19 -1.00 8.41 -9.00
N LYS A 20 -1.73 8.82 -10.04
CA LYS A 20 -2.73 7.97 -10.71
C LYS A 20 -2.08 6.76 -11.39
N GLU A 21 -0.94 6.95 -12.06
CA GLU A 21 -0.21 5.83 -12.67
C GLU A 21 0.27 4.84 -11.61
N LEU A 22 0.87 5.30 -10.52
CA LEU A 22 1.30 4.42 -9.42
C LEU A 22 0.12 3.69 -8.75
N VAL A 23 -1.01 4.37 -8.55
CA VAL A 23 -2.22 3.72 -8.02
C VAL A 23 -2.73 2.67 -8.97
N LYS A 24 -2.77 2.96 -10.28
CA LYS A 24 -3.24 2.01 -11.30
C LYS A 24 -2.37 0.76 -11.27
N GLU A 25 -1.06 0.94 -11.33
CA GLU A 25 -0.11 -0.16 -11.33
C GLU A 25 -0.17 -1.00 -10.04
N GLY A 26 -0.18 -0.36 -8.87
CA GLY A 26 -0.32 -1.10 -7.61
C GLY A 26 -1.60 -1.93 -7.57
N LYS A 27 -2.70 -1.42 -8.13
CA LYS A 27 -3.97 -2.16 -8.22
C LYS A 27 -3.91 -3.31 -9.21
N GLU A 28 -3.22 -3.14 -10.33
CA GLU A 28 -2.99 -4.21 -11.31
C GLU A 28 -2.19 -5.34 -10.66
N ILE A 29 -1.11 -5.01 -9.93
CA ILE A 29 -0.34 -6.01 -9.18
C ILE A 29 -1.23 -6.74 -8.17
N LEU A 30 -1.98 -6.02 -7.32
CA LEU A 30 -2.86 -6.68 -6.35
C LEU A 30 -3.88 -7.63 -7.02
N LYS A 31 -4.43 -7.21 -8.17
CA LYS A 31 -5.38 -8.01 -8.94
C LYS A 31 -4.76 -9.30 -9.48
N ASP A 32 -3.52 -9.25 -9.98
CA ASP A 32 -2.83 -10.43 -10.53
C ASP A 32 -2.62 -11.53 -9.47
N TYR A 33 -2.67 -11.15 -8.19
CA TYR A 33 -2.54 -12.05 -7.03
C TYR A 33 -3.86 -12.33 -6.30
N ASP A 34 -5.00 -12.01 -6.92
CA ASP A 34 -6.33 -12.18 -6.34
C ASP A 34 -6.52 -11.46 -4.99
N ILE A 35 -6.00 -10.22 -4.90
CA ILE A 35 -6.19 -9.32 -3.76
C ILE A 35 -7.07 -8.15 -4.17
N ASP A 36 -8.20 -7.99 -3.49
CA ASP A 36 -9.10 -6.86 -3.72
C ASP A 36 -8.44 -5.57 -3.21
N SER A 37 -8.13 -4.65 -4.13
CA SER A 37 -7.47 -3.38 -3.78
C SER A 37 -8.30 -2.41 -2.92
N ILE A 38 -9.60 -2.64 -2.76
CA ILE A 38 -10.53 -1.78 -2.03
C ILE A 38 -10.95 -2.39 -0.69
N LEU A 39 -11.32 -3.68 -0.71
CA LEU A 39 -11.90 -4.41 0.42
C LEU A 39 -11.00 -5.53 0.96
N GLY A 40 -9.93 -5.88 0.23
CA GLY A 40 -8.97 -6.89 0.68
C GLY A 40 -8.30 -6.46 1.98
N LEU A 41 -8.43 -7.29 3.00
CA LEU A 41 -7.86 -7.02 4.34
C LEU A 41 -6.34 -6.95 4.30
N GLU A 42 -5.72 -7.60 3.32
CA GLU A 42 -4.29 -7.58 3.06
C GLU A 42 -3.80 -6.18 2.64
N ASN A 43 -4.65 -5.40 1.97
CA ASN A 43 -4.34 -4.03 1.56
C ASN A 43 -4.81 -2.97 2.57
N LEU A 44 -5.36 -3.38 3.72
CA LEU A 44 -5.94 -2.49 4.73
C LEU A 44 -5.18 -2.59 6.06
N VAL A 45 -4.73 -1.45 6.57
CA VAL A 45 -4.07 -1.38 7.88
C VAL A 45 -4.67 -0.26 8.73
N ARG A 46 -4.83 -0.47 10.04
CA ARG A 46 -5.12 0.66 10.95
C ARG A 46 -3.83 1.41 11.21
N ALA A 47 -3.70 2.64 10.76
CA ALA A 47 -2.51 3.46 11.00
C ALA A 47 -2.90 4.88 11.43
N PRO A 48 -2.02 5.61 12.15
CA PRO A 48 -2.27 6.99 12.56
C PRO A 48 -2.61 7.86 11.35
N ASN A 49 -3.55 8.80 11.52
CA ASN A 49 -3.92 9.74 10.46
C ASN A 49 -3.08 11.02 10.54
N ARG A 50 -2.99 11.75 9.43
CA ARG A 50 -2.36 13.07 9.31
C ARG A 50 -0.86 13.11 9.69
N VAL A 51 -0.16 11.97 9.69
CA VAL A 51 1.30 11.96 9.81
C VAL A 51 1.93 12.40 8.49
N LYS A 52 2.86 13.36 8.56
CA LYS A 52 3.54 13.89 7.37
C LYS A 52 4.26 12.76 6.63
N GLY A 53 4.09 12.71 5.31
CA GLY A 53 4.72 11.69 4.47
C GLY A 53 4.01 10.33 4.42
N GLN A 54 2.95 10.08 5.21
CA GLN A 54 2.22 8.80 5.14
C GLN A 54 1.34 8.67 3.90
N HIS A 55 0.76 9.79 3.48
CA HIS A 55 -0.08 9.88 2.29
C HIS A 55 0.62 10.56 1.10
N SER A 56 1.97 10.54 1.08
CA SER A 56 2.75 11.19 0.03
C SER A 56 2.95 10.29 -1.19
N ILE A 57 3.45 10.88 -2.28
CA ILE A 57 3.78 10.11 -3.49
C ILE A 57 4.98 9.19 -3.25
N GLU A 58 5.92 9.57 -2.39
CA GLU A 58 7.10 8.76 -2.04
C GLU A 58 6.68 7.50 -1.29
N ALA A 59 5.74 7.61 -0.35
CA ALA A 59 5.19 6.44 0.34
C ALA A 59 4.45 5.50 -0.62
N LEU A 60 3.65 6.04 -1.54
CA LEU A 60 3.00 5.25 -2.57
C LEU A 60 4.01 4.54 -3.48
N ARG A 61 5.03 5.28 -3.93
CA ARG A 61 6.09 4.74 -4.79
C ARG A 61 6.81 3.60 -4.09
N ASN A 62 7.22 3.79 -2.84
CA ASN A 62 7.88 2.73 -2.06
C ASN A 62 7.00 1.48 -1.89
N ALA A 63 5.69 1.65 -1.67
CA ALA A 63 4.78 0.53 -1.60
C ALA A 63 4.70 -0.21 -2.95
N VAL A 64 4.49 0.51 -4.06
CA VAL A 64 4.40 -0.10 -5.41
C VAL A 64 5.72 -0.77 -5.80
N ASP A 65 6.87 -0.15 -5.54
CA ASP A 65 8.19 -0.71 -5.86
C ASP A 65 8.40 -2.05 -5.13
N ARG A 66 8.04 -2.14 -3.85
CA ARG A 66 8.10 -3.40 -3.08
C ARG A 66 7.16 -4.48 -3.61
N LEU A 67 5.97 -4.12 -4.10
CA LEU A 67 5.06 -5.07 -4.73
C LEU A 67 5.59 -5.55 -6.08
N ARG A 68 6.23 -4.66 -6.86
CA ARG A 68 6.93 -5.04 -8.10
C ARG A 68 8.06 -6.01 -7.81
N GLU A 69 8.87 -5.76 -6.79
CA GLU A 69 9.97 -6.67 -6.43
C GLU A 69 9.47 -8.10 -6.18
N VAL A 70 8.34 -8.28 -5.50
CA VAL A 70 7.74 -9.60 -5.33
C VAL A 70 7.35 -10.21 -6.68
N ARG A 71 6.64 -9.44 -7.52
CA ARG A 71 6.20 -9.88 -8.84
C ARG A 71 7.35 -10.25 -9.76
N ASP A 72 8.35 -9.39 -9.87
CA ASP A 72 9.45 -9.49 -10.82
C ASP A 72 10.43 -10.61 -10.40
N ASN A 73 10.47 -10.97 -9.11
CA ASN A 73 11.19 -12.14 -8.60
C ASN A 73 10.38 -13.45 -8.68
N GLY A 74 9.16 -13.43 -9.22
CA GLY A 74 8.30 -14.60 -9.33
C GLY A 74 7.71 -15.07 -7.99
N GLY A 75 7.64 -14.19 -6.99
CA GLY A 75 7.01 -14.47 -5.70
C GLY A 75 5.52 -14.74 -5.84
N GLY A 76 4.99 -15.56 -4.94
CA GLY A 76 3.59 -15.95 -4.89
C GLY A 76 2.71 -14.97 -4.10
N ARG A 77 1.44 -15.33 -3.97
CA ARG A 77 0.46 -14.53 -3.21
C ARG A 77 0.89 -14.32 -1.76
N ASP A 78 1.42 -15.36 -1.11
CA ASP A 78 1.82 -15.28 0.29
C ASP A 78 2.99 -14.30 0.50
N ASP A 79 3.96 -14.27 -0.42
CA ASP A 79 5.06 -13.30 -0.41
C ASP A 79 4.54 -11.86 -0.56
N LEU A 80 3.54 -11.67 -1.43
CA LEU A 80 2.91 -10.36 -1.63
C LEU A 80 2.15 -9.91 -0.37
N VAL A 81 1.43 -10.83 0.29
CA VAL A 81 0.71 -10.58 1.54
C VAL A 81 1.68 -10.26 2.68
N GLU A 82 2.79 -11.00 2.78
CA GLU A 82 3.87 -10.70 3.74
C GLU A 82 4.42 -9.29 3.47
N LYS A 83 4.67 -8.94 2.20
CA LYS A 83 5.15 -7.61 1.86
C LYS A 83 4.16 -6.51 2.22
N LEU A 84 2.87 -6.73 2.02
CA LEU A 84 1.83 -5.81 2.44
C LEU A 84 1.81 -5.64 3.97
N ARG A 85 1.95 -6.73 4.73
CA ARG A 85 2.08 -6.68 6.20
C ARG A 85 3.28 -5.84 6.63
N ASP A 86 4.46 -6.04 6.03
CA ASP A 86 5.66 -5.25 6.30
C ASP A 86 5.44 -3.75 6.10
N ILE A 87 4.78 -3.39 4.99
CA ILE A 87 4.46 -1.98 4.67
C ILE A 87 3.44 -1.42 5.67
N GLY A 88 2.43 -2.22 6.04
CA GLY A 88 1.42 -1.88 7.02
C GLY A 88 2.01 -1.59 8.41
N ASP A 89 2.92 -2.45 8.87
CA ASP A 89 3.66 -2.29 10.12
C ASP A 89 4.47 -1.00 10.16
N ILE A 90 5.14 -0.65 9.06
CA ILE A 90 5.86 0.62 8.93
C ILE A 90 4.90 1.80 9.04
N ALA A 91 3.73 1.72 8.40
CA ALA A 91 2.72 2.77 8.48
C ALA A 91 2.15 2.93 9.90
N GLN A 92 1.95 1.83 10.62
CA GLN A 92 1.44 1.79 12.00
C GLN A 92 2.36 2.46 13.01
N ARG A 93 3.67 2.29 12.84
CA ARG A 93 4.69 2.76 13.79
C ARG A 93 5.06 4.23 13.60
N ARG A 94 4.51 4.92 12.59
CA ARG A 94 4.80 6.35 12.39
C ARG A 94 4.18 7.19 13.49
N ILE A 95 4.98 8.10 14.05
CA ILE A 95 4.56 9.03 15.12
C ILE A 95 4.41 10.42 14.48
N LYS A 96 3.42 11.19 14.95
CA LYS A 96 3.11 12.54 14.46
C LYS A 96 4.12 13.57 14.95
#